data_AF-A0A956FPT8-F1
#
_entry.id   AF-A0A956FPT8-F1
#
_cell.length_a   1.000
_cell.length_b   1.000
_cell.length_c   1.000
_cell.angle_alpha   90.00
_cell.angle_beta   90.00
_cell.angle_gamma   90.00
#
_symmetry.space_group_name_H-M   'P 1'
#
loop_
_entity.id
_entity.type
_entity.pdbx_description
1 polymer ?
#
loop_
_entity_poly.entity_id
_entity_poly.type
_entity_poly.pdbx_seq_one_letter_code
_entity_poly.pdbx_strand_id
1 'polypeptide(L)'
;MARDTRQEKSRLWSWLLLGLLLLLLVLAANFAVSNPELAEQGVDAFLGLPPWAFPTIVGVLGLLVFWFGLKVESDWPEAIGALMVAASIAGGEVLIGWSHFELAGLVALPYVLPIAVFIVMLMIGLAKSR
;
A
#
# COMPACT_ATOMS: atom_id res chain seq x y z
N MET A 1 36.84 0.05 6.47
CA MET A 1 36.03 0.61 7.58
C MET A 1 35.13 1.75 7.05
N ALA A 2 34.28 1.45 6.06
CA ALA A 2 33.42 2.45 5.37
C ALA A 2 31.99 1.94 5.11
N ARG A 3 31.61 0.80 5.72
CA ARG A 3 30.26 0.22 5.61
C ARG A 3 29.28 0.78 6.66
N ASP A 4 29.77 1.40 7.73
CA ASP A 4 28.96 1.82 8.88
C ASP A 4 28.01 2.98 8.55
N THR A 5 28.50 4.01 7.87
CA THR A 5 27.74 5.25 7.63
C THR A 5 26.55 5.10 6.68
N ARG A 6 26.57 4.08 5.80
CA ARG A 6 25.44 3.78 4.89
C ARG A 6 24.29 3.05 5.60
N GLN A 7 24.62 2.08 6.45
CA GLN A 7 23.63 1.36 7.26
C GLN A 7 22.97 2.27 8.31
N GLU A 8 23.74 3.16 8.95
CA GLU A 8 23.18 4.14 9.89
C GLU A 8 22.21 5.11 9.21
N LYS A 9 22.54 5.59 8.00
CA LYS A 9 21.65 6.48 7.23
C LYS A 9 20.34 5.80 6.83
N SER A 10 20.39 4.56 6.33
CA SER A 10 19.20 3.79 5.95
C SER A 10 18.29 3.51 7.16
N ARG A 11 18.89 3.19 8.32
CA ARG A 11 18.15 3.06 9.59
C ARG A 11 17.47 4.36 10.00
N LEU A 12 18.18 5.48 9.97
CA LEU A 12 17.63 6.80 10.34
C LEU A 12 16.42 7.18 9.46
N TRP A 13 16.50 6.95 8.15
CA TRP A 13 15.38 7.19 7.24
C TRP A 13 14.19 6.26 7.50
N SER A 14 14.45 4.99 7.80
CA SER A 14 13.41 4.03 8.16
C SER A 14 12.68 4.45 9.43
N TRP A 15 13.40 4.92 10.46
CA TRP A 15 12.81 5.46 11.68
C TRP A 15 12.06 6.77 11.45
N LEU A 16 12.56 7.66 10.59
CA LEU A 16 11.86 8.90 10.22
C LEU A 16 10.53 8.61 9.51
N LEU A 17 10.51 7.67 8.58
CA LEU A 17 9.28 7.25 7.90
C LEU A 17 8.28 6.59 8.85
N LEU A 18 8.74 5.70 9.74
CA LEU A 18 7.89 5.10 10.77
C LEU A 18 7.33 6.16 11.72
N GLY A 19 8.17 7.11 12.12
CA GLY A 19 7.78 8.25 12.94
C GLY A 19 6.73 9.12 12.24
N LEU A 20 6.91 9.40 10.95
CA LEU A 20 5.94 10.15 10.13
C LEU A 20 4.62 9.40 9.99
N LEU A 21 4.66 8.09 9.71
CA LEU A 21 3.46 7.25 9.61
C LEU A 21 2.70 7.21 10.93
N LEU A 22 3.40 7.03 12.05
CA LEU A 22 2.81 7.10 13.39
C LEU A 22 2.19 8.46 13.65
N LEU A 23 2.88 9.55 13.28
CA LEU A 23 2.35 10.90 13.41
C LEU A 23 1.05 11.08 12.61
N LEU A 24 1.01 10.60 11.37
CA LEU A 24 -0.20 10.66 10.54
C LEU A 24 -1.33 9.83 11.14
N LEU A 25 -1.06 8.64 11.66
CA LEU A 25 -2.06 7.80 12.33
C LEU A 25 -2.60 8.46 13.61
N VAL A 26 -1.73 9.03 14.43
CA VAL A 26 -2.12 9.73 15.66
C VAL A 26 -2.92 10.99 15.33
N LEU A 27 -2.52 11.76 14.31
CA LEU A 27 -3.26 12.93 13.84
C LEU A 27 -4.65 12.53 13.33
N ALA A 28 -4.73 11.47 12.52
CA ALA A 28 -6.00 10.96 12.01
C ALA A 28 -6.92 10.47 13.15
N ALA A 29 -6.38 9.71 14.10
CA ALA A 29 -7.13 9.23 15.26
C ALA A 29 -7.58 10.39 16.17
N ASN A 30 -6.70 11.36 16.43
CA ASN A 30 -7.02 12.54 17.21
C ASN A 30 -8.08 13.40 16.51
N PHE A 31 -7.98 13.57 15.19
CA PHE A 31 -8.99 14.28 14.40
C PHE A 31 -10.34 13.57 14.45
N ALA A 32 -10.37 12.25 14.32
CA ALA A 32 -11.59 11.45 14.40
C ALA A 32 -12.25 11.54 15.78
N VAL A 33 -11.47 11.54 16.87
CA VAL A 33 -11.98 11.68 18.24
C VAL A 33 -12.41 13.12 18.55
N SER A 34 -11.64 14.11 18.10
CA SER A 34 -11.88 15.52 18.43
C SER A 34 -12.96 16.17 17.58
N ASN A 35 -13.19 15.67 16.35
CA ASN A 35 -14.16 16.21 15.40
C ASN A 35 -14.96 15.07 14.73
N PRO A 36 -15.84 14.40 15.49
CA PRO A 36 -16.62 13.28 14.96
C PRO A 36 -17.51 13.68 13.79
N GLU A 37 -18.08 14.89 13.79
CA GLU A 37 -18.93 15.39 12.68
C GLU A 37 -18.16 15.54 11.36
N LEU A 38 -16.91 16.01 11.41
CA LEU A 38 -16.06 16.10 10.21
C LEU A 38 -15.56 14.74 9.75
N ALA A 39 -15.38 13.79 10.69
CA ALA A 39 -15.05 12.41 10.36
C ALA A 39 -16.25 11.71 9.68
N GLU A 40 -17.47 11.91 10.18
CA GLU A 40 -18.70 11.43 9.55
C GLU A 40 -18.89 12.05 8.17
N GLN A 41 -18.73 13.37 8.01
CA GLN A 41 -18.77 14.01 6.68
C GLN A 41 -17.68 13.50 5.74
N GLY A 42 -16.49 13.19 6.26
CA GLY A 42 -15.41 12.58 5.47
C GLY A 42 -15.78 11.17 5.01
N VAL A 43 -16.39 10.37 5.89
CA VAL A 43 -16.91 9.04 5.56
C VAL A 43 -18.06 9.14 4.56
N ASP A 44 -19.02 10.05 4.77
CA ASP A 44 -20.15 10.28 3.87
C ASP A 44 -19.69 10.78 2.50
N ALA A 45 -18.68 11.67 2.47
CA ALA A 45 -18.04 12.07 1.22
C ALA A 45 -17.35 10.89 0.55
N PHE A 46 -16.68 10.00 1.31
CA PHE A 46 -16.11 8.76 0.80
C PHE A 46 -17.19 7.79 0.28
N LEU A 47 -18.33 7.70 0.95
CA LEU A 47 -19.48 6.88 0.53
C LEU A 47 -20.20 7.49 -0.69
N GLY A 48 -20.10 8.81 -0.89
CA GLY A 48 -20.60 9.52 -2.06
C GLY A 48 -19.69 9.42 -3.29
N LEU A 49 -18.45 8.95 -3.12
CA LEU A 49 -17.55 8.69 -4.25
C LEU A 49 -17.95 7.41 -4.99
N PRO A 50 -17.64 7.30 -6.29
CA PRO A 50 -17.82 6.06 -7.02
C PRO A 50 -17.09 4.90 -6.33
N PRO A 51 -17.65 3.68 -6.28
CA PRO A 51 -17.05 2.55 -5.55
C PRO A 51 -15.60 2.23 -5.95
N TRP A 52 -15.21 2.49 -7.21
CA TRP A 52 -13.86 2.30 -7.72
C TRP A 52 -12.83 3.33 -7.21
N ALA A 53 -13.28 4.46 -6.63
CA ALA A 53 -12.40 5.52 -6.17
C ALA A 53 -11.50 5.06 -5.02
N PHE A 54 -12.05 4.30 -4.06
CA PHE A 54 -11.28 3.83 -2.91
C PHE A 54 -10.14 2.88 -3.32
N PRO A 55 -10.38 1.78 -4.09
CA PRO A 55 -9.29 0.96 -4.60
C PRO A 55 -8.26 1.77 -5.39
N THR A 56 -8.70 2.74 -6.21
CA THR A 56 -7.79 3.56 -7.02
C THR A 56 -6.86 4.41 -6.16
N ILE A 57 -7.40 5.10 -5.14
CA ILE A 57 -6.62 5.90 -4.20
C ILE A 57 -5.62 5.02 -3.45
N VAL A 58 -6.08 3.88 -2.92
CA VAL A 58 -5.21 2.92 -2.21
C VAL A 58 -4.09 2.42 -3.12
N GLY A 59 -4.39 2.13 -4.39
CA GLY A 59 -3.40 1.67 -5.36
C GLY A 59 -2.35 2.73 -5.67
N VAL A 60 -2.78 3.99 -5.90
CA VAL A 60 -1.86 5.11 -6.15
C VAL A 60 -0.97 5.37 -4.94
N LEU A 61 -1.54 5.43 -3.73
CA LEU A 61 -0.76 5.61 -2.51
C LEU A 61 0.20 4.44 -2.27
N GLY A 62 -0.25 3.21 -2.50
CA GLY A 62 0.59 2.01 -2.41
C GLY A 62 1.79 2.07 -3.35
N LEU A 63 1.60 2.48 -4.60
CA LEU A 63 2.69 2.66 -5.57
C LEU A 63 3.67 3.75 -5.15
N LEU A 64 3.20 4.87 -4.60
CA LEU A 64 4.06 5.94 -4.10
C LEU A 64 4.90 5.48 -2.90
N VAL A 65 4.29 4.77 -1.96
CA VAL A 65 4.98 4.21 -0.79
C VAL A 65 6.02 3.17 -1.23
N PHE A 66 5.66 2.27 -2.16
CA PHE A 66 6.58 1.29 -2.74
C PHE A 66 7.76 1.96 -3.44
N TRP A 67 7.48 2.94 -4.30
CA TRP A 67 8.50 3.69 -5.03
C TRP A 67 9.44 4.45 -4.09
N PHE A 68 8.91 5.02 -3.00
CA PHE A 68 9.73 5.67 -1.98
C PHE A 68 10.59 4.65 -1.21
N GLY A 69 10.04 3.47 -0.89
CA GLY A 69 10.79 2.36 -0.31
C GLY A 69 12.01 2.00 -1.15
N LEU A 70 11.81 1.82 -2.46
CA LEU A 70 12.90 1.56 -3.43
C LEU A 70 13.94 2.68 -3.48
N LYS A 71 13.57 3.93 -3.20
CA LYS A 71 14.50 5.08 -3.18
C LYS A 71 15.32 5.16 -1.90
N VAL A 72 14.78 4.65 -0.81
CA VAL A 72 15.39 4.68 0.52
C VAL A 72 16.15 3.38 0.82
N GLU A 73 16.04 2.37 -0.04
CA GLU A 73 16.63 1.03 0.15
C GLU A 73 16.16 0.43 1.50
N SER A 74 14.84 0.45 1.73
CA SER A 74 14.22 -0.01 2.97
C SER A 74 13.13 -1.03 2.65
N ASP A 75 13.15 -2.19 3.30
CA ASP A 75 12.28 -3.33 2.98
C ASP A 75 10.82 -3.10 3.40
N TRP A 76 10.58 -2.36 4.49
CA TRP A 76 9.23 -2.25 5.06
C TRP A 76 8.27 -1.35 4.27
N PRO A 77 8.66 -0.18 3.71
CA PRO A 77 7.77 0.61 2.85
C PRO A 77 7.53 -0.11 1.52
N GLU A 78 8.50 -0.88 1.02
CA GLU A 78 8.29 -1.74 -0.14
C GLU A 78 7.21 -2.80 0.16
N ALA A 79 7.30 -3.50 1.29
CA ALA A 79 6.29 -4.49 1.65
C ALA A 79 4.89 -3.87 1.85
N ILE A 80 4.80 -2.73 2.54
CA ILE A 80 3.52 -2.04 2.75
C ILE A 80 2.95 -1.50 1.43
N GLY A 81 3.78 -0.86 0.61
CA GLY A 81 3.36 -0.35 -0.69
C GLY A 81 2.87 -1.46 -1.61
N ALA A 82 3.60 -2.58 -1.69
CA ALA A 82 3.19 -3.76 -2.44
C ALA A 82 1.86 -4.33 -1.93
N LEU A 83 1.67 -4.39 -0.60
CA LEU A 83 0.43 -4.87 0.01
C LEU A 83 -0.75 -3.96 -0.33
N MET A 84 -0.57 -2.64 -0.28
CA MET A 84 -1.60 -1.67 -0.65
C MET A 84 -2.01 -1.80 -2.12
N VAL A 85 -1.04 -1.99 -3.02
CA VAL A 85 -1.33 -2.24 -4.45
C VAL A 85 -2.09 -3.56 -4.63
N ALA A 86 -1.69 -4.63 -3.96
CA ALA A 86 -2.40 -5.90 -4.01
C ALA A 86 -3.82 -5.78 -3.46
N ALA A 87 -4.02 -5.07 -2.34
CA ALA A 87 -5.32 -4.81 -1.76
C ALA A 87 -6.21 -3.95 -2.67
N SER A 88 -5.63 -2.98 -3.38
CA SER A 88 -6.31 -2.19 -4.42
C SER A 88 -6.83 -3.09 -5.54
N ILE A 89 -5.98 -4.00 -6.05
CA ILE A 89 -6.38 -4.94 -7.10
C ILE A 89 -7.47 -5.88 -6.60
N ALA A 90 -7.33 -6.42 -5.38
CA ALA A 90 -8.34 -7.28 -4.77
C ALA A 90 -9.68 -6.52 -4.63
N GLY A 91 -9.65 -5.26 -4.20
CA GLY A 91 -10.84 -4.40 -4.16
C GLY A 91 -11.45 -4.19 -5.54
N GLY A 92 -10.62 -4.00 -6.58
CA GLY A 92 -11.05 -3.94 -7.97
C GLY A 92 -11.73 -5.22 -8.45
N GLU A 93 -11.15 -6.39 -8.15
CA GLU A 93 -11.72 -7.70 -8.51
C GLU A 93 -13.10 -7.92 -7.87
N VAL A 94 -13.23 -7.55 -6.59
CA VAL A 94 -14.50 -7.63 -5.85
C VAL A 94 -15.56 -6.73 -6.49
N LEU A 95 -15.20 -5.49 -6.88
CA LEU A 95 -16.13 -4.56 -7.51
C LEU A 95 -16.57 -4.99 -8.91
N ILE A 96 -15.67 -5.61 -9.67
CA ILE A 96 -15.96 -6.16 -11.01
C ILE A 96 -16.83 -7.42 -10.90
N GLY A 97 -16.91 -8.04 -9.72
CA GLY A 97 -17.69 -9.26 -9.49
C GLY A 97 -17.07 -10.48 -10.17
N TRP A 98 -15.74 -10.50 -10.32
CA TRP A 98 -15.06 -11.58 -11.00
C TRP A 98 -15.19 -12.87 -10.20
N SER A 99 -15.90 -13.85 -10.77
CA SER A 99 -16.11 -15.15 -10.11
C SER A 99 -15.12 -16.21 -10.60
N HIS A 100 -14.68 -16.14 -11.87
CA HIS A 100 -13.78 -17.10 -12.50
C HIS A 100 -12.97 -16.41 -13.60
N PHE A 101 -11.68 -16.71 -13.70
CA PHE A 101 -10.82 -16.25 -14.79
C PHE A 101 -10.28 -17.46 -15.55
N GLU A 102 -10.71 -17.66 -16.79
CA GLU A 102 -10.20 -18.73 -17.66
C GLU A 102 -9.08 -18.21 -18.56
N LEU A 103 -7.85 -18.63 -18.30
CA LEU A 103 -6.70 -18.33 -19.15
C LEU A 103 -6.05 -19.65 -19.59
N ALA A 104 -6.03 -19.92 -20.89
CA ALA A 104 -5.45 -21.15 -21.47
C ALA A 104 -6.01 -22.46 -20.89
N GLY A 105 -7.30 -22.48 -20.51
CA GLY A 105 -7.97 -23.66 -19.94
C GLY A 105 -7.75 -23.85 -18.43
N LEU A 106 -7.01 -22.94 -17.78
CA LEU A 106 -6.90 -22.89 -16.32
C LEU A 106 -7.93 -21.91 -15.76
N VAL A 107 -8.82 -22.42 -14.91
CA VAL A 107 -9.73 -21.61 -14.09
C VAL A 107 -8.94 -21.13 -12.87
N ALA A 108 -8.53 -19.86 -12.90
CA ALA A 108 -7.95 -19.21 -11.73
C ALA A 108 -9.07 -18.68 -10.84
N LEU A 109 -8.94 -18.93 -9.54
CA LEU A 109 -9.82 -18.35 -8.53
C LEU A 109 -9.62 -16.83 -8.49
N PRO A 110 -10.68 -16.05 -8.20
CA PRO A 110 -10.50 -14.66 -7.81
C PRO A 110 -9.47 -14.60 -6.66
N TYR A 111 -8.71 -13.51 -6.55
CA TYR A 111 -7.59 -13.34 -5.61
C TYR A 111 -6.22 -13.88 -6.03
N VAL A 112 -6.11 -14.70 -7.08
CA VAL A 112 -4.78 -15.13 -7.59
C VAL A 112 -3.99 -13.94 -8.12
N LEU A 113 -4.63 -13.00 -8.82
CA LEU A 113 -3.97 -11.83 -9.40
C LEU A 113 -3.42 -10.88 -8.32
N PRO A 114 -4.17 -10.48 -7.28
CA PRO A 114 -3.62 -9.73 -6.14
C PRO A 114 -2.38 -10.37 -5.52
N ILE A 115 -2.41 -11.69 -5.29
CA ILE A 115 -1.29 -12.43 -4.69
C ILE A 115 -0.09 -12.43 -5.64
N ALA A 116 -0.32 -12.68 -6.94
CA ALA A 116 0.75 -12.65 -7.93
C ALA A 116 1.42 -11.27 -8.01
N VAL A 117 0.62 -10.19 -8.01
CA VAL A 117 1.15 -8.82 -8.03
C VAL A 117 1.95 -8.53 -6.77
N PHE A 118 1.45 -8.91 -5.59
CA PHE A 118 2.18 -8.76 -4.34
C PHE A 118 3.56 -9.44 -4.39
N ILE A 119 3.61 -10.71 -4.83
CA ILE A 119 4.85 -11.47 -4.93
C ILE A 119 5.81 -10.85 -5.95
N VAL A 120 5.31 -10.43 -7.11
CA VAL A 120 6.14 -9.77 -8.15
C VAL A 120 6.74 -8.47 -7.64
N MET A 121 5.96 -7.64 -6.95
CA MET A 121 6.47 -6.40 -6.37
C MET A 121 7.52 -6.65 -5.29
N LEU A 122 7.31 -7.64 -4.41
CA LEU A 122 8.34 -8.03 -3.44
C LEU A 122 9.61 -8.55 -4.11
N MET A 123 9.50 -9.35 -5.18
CA MET A 123 10.65 -9.80 -5.95
C MET A 123 11.41 -8.62 -6.58
N ILE A 124 10.70 -7.61 -7.09
CA ILE A 124 11.31 -6.39 -7.62
C ILE A 124 12.04 -5.63 -6.52
N GLY A 125 11.42 -5.47 -5.33
CA GLY A 125 12.06 -4.86 -4.17
C GLY A 125 13.36 -5.57 -3.78
N LEU A 126 13.28 -6.88 -3.58
CA LEU A 126 14.43 -7.74 -3.25
C LEU A 126 15.54 -7.72 -4.30
N ALA A 127 15.19 -7.63 -5.59
CA ALA A 127 16.17 -7.58 -6.67
C ALA A 127 16.89 -6.22 -6.75
N LYS A 128 16.24 -5.14 -6.31
CA LYS A 128 16.71 -3.77 -6.47
C LYS A 128 17.36 -3.19 -5.21
N SER A 129 17.05 -3.76 -4.05
CA SER A 129 17.66 -3.43 -2.75
C SER A 129 18.97 -4.19 -2.46
N ARG A 130 19.53 -4.90 -3.46
CA ARG A 130 20.89 -5.49 -3.46
C ARG A 130 21.89 -4.61 -4.19
#